data_AF-F8MQ66-F1
#
_entry.id   AF-F8MQ66-F1
#
_cell.length_a   1.000
_cell.length_b   1.000
_cell.length_c   1.000
_cell.angle_alpha   90.00
_cell.angle_beta   90.00
_cell.angle_gamma   90.00
#
_symmetry.space_group_name_H-M   'P 1'
#
loop_
_entity.id
_entity.type
_entity.pdbx_description
1 polymer ?
#
loop_
_entity_poly.entity_id
_entity_poly.type
_entity_poly.pdbx_seq_one_letter_code
_entity_poly.pdbx_strand_id
1 'polypeptide(L)'
;MALRLKRGQSLCCFQPVPQVRAFANTSSASTKLLPLLPYRLIVRPSPNRLAHAHARGLSLPPRQTNTNGIPCYLCSLNKTTTRGCEAWSTSGAAFSSIATRQLRGTRSTTTMASADASINSPAGSDPLHPKVNMPRMIYGTAWKKNRTADLVYQAIKEGFRGIDTAAMKRHYSEELTGEGLRRAIRDGIVTRQELYIQTKYTPHDDAFLAEPALYPTITSQVLASVTSSLRNLAHADSPESQEDTSYIDCLIMHSPFPDPVSTLEAWTALQSFVPHRIRSLGISNITLPELQYLVADPRVTVYPTVIQNRFRRAERRWDYELRRWCANQNSTRWKGEKRTRYQGFWTLTGNRGDWPTQKFVRELAAAVPKTTQEVEALEAEGAAAAAAVAEEQREGEQDGGKGNLVTGEPAGPGDLESGDGELGISLEAAWYALTILGADVVVLNGTTSQQHMRDDLDCLERVDRWRKTPQGKKMWDRCFEEFKALVGMPPS
;
A
#
# COMPACT_ATOMS: atom_id res chain seq x y z
N MET A 1 -21.50 68.80 -2.41
CA MET A 1 -20.78 69.77 -1.55
C MET A 1 -21.02 69.37 -0.09
N ALA A 2 -19.93 69.07 0.63
CA ALA A 2 -19.75 68.98 2.09
C ALA A 2 -20.57 68.00 2.96
N LEU A 3 -19.80 67.10 3.60
CA LEU A 3 -20.04 66.37 4.84
C LEU A 3 -20.51 67.27 6.00
N ARG A 4 -21.27 66.69 6.95
CA ARG A 4 -21.10 66.94 8.40
C ARG A 4 -21.41 65.70 9.25
N LEU A 5 -20.46 65.41 10.14
CA LEU A 5 -20.41 64.37 11.18
C LEU A 5 -20.82 64.93 12.56
N LYS A 6 -21.16 64.00 13.48
CA LYS A 6 -21.09 63.99 14.99
C LYS A 6 -22.45 63.72 15.66
N ARG A 7 -22.62 63.01 16.79
CA ARG A 7 -21.83 62.11 17.67
C ARG A 7 -22.79 61.64 18.80
N GLY A 8 -22.53 60.47 19.42
CA GLY A 8 -23.03 60.05 20.75
C GLY A 8 -22.83 58.53 20.95
N GLN A 9 -21.70 58.06 21.52
CA GLN A 9 -21.49 57.59 22.92
C GLN A 9 -22.49 56.50 23.39
N SER A 10 -22.18 55.43 24.14
CA SER A 10 -21.02 54.55 24.46
C SER A 10 -21.56 53.58 25.54
N LEU A 11 -21.26 52.27 25.51
CA LEU A 11 -20.80 51.47 26.68
C LEU A 11 -20.76 49.95 26.40
N CYS A 12 -19.62 49.40 26.77
CA CYS A 12 -19.21 47.99 26.80
C CYS A 12 -19.96 47.16 27.86
N CYS A 13 -19.93 45.84 27.72
CA CYS A 13 -19.38 44.91 28.74
C CYS A 13 -19.32 43.46 28.21
N PHE A 14 -18.10 42.90 28.21
CA PHE A 14 -17.74 41.49 28.01
C PHE A 14 -17.05 41.03 29.31
N GLN A 15 -17.27 39.79 29.76
CA GLN A 15 -16.57 39.11 30.88
C GLN A 15 -16.86 37.58 30.83
N PRO A 16 -16.07 36.68 31.45
CA PRO A 16 -14.84 36.13 30.90
C PRO A 16 -14.68 34.58 31.03
N VAL A 17 -13.59 34.04 30.47
CA VAL A 17 -13.13 32.63 30.58
C VAL A 17 -12.09 32.50 31.72
N PRO A 18 -12.02 31.38 32.48
CA PRO A 18 -11.13 31.27 33.64
C PRO A 18 -9.68 30.88 33.33
N GLN A 19 -8.80 31.33 34.23
CA GLN A 19 -7.35 31.23 34.25
C GLN A 19 -6.83 29.82 34.58
N VAL A 20 -5.66 29.47 34.04
CA VAL A 20 -4.76 28.43 34.58
C VAL A 20 -3.42 29.07 34.96
N ARG A 21 -2.97 28.76 36.18
CA ARG A 21 -1.81 29.32 36.87
C ARG A 21 -0.48 28.91 36.24
N ALA A 22 0.44 29.86 36.17
CA ALA A 22 1.86 29.66 35.90
C ALA A 22 2.63 29.37 37.20
N PHE A 23 3.60 28.46 37.12
CA PHE A 23 4.74 28.40 38.04
C PHE A 23 5.98 28.86 37.28
N ALA A 24 6.63 29.89 37.81
CA ALA A 24 7.93 30.36 37.34
C ALA A 24 9.05 29.57 38.01
N ASN A 25 10.09 29.23 37.24
CA ASN A 25 11.43 29.10 37.80
C ASN A 25 12.45 29.60 36.76
N THR A 26 13.40 30.36 37.27
CA THR A 26 14.39 31.19 36.59
C THR A 26 15.66 30.42 36.21
N SER A 27 16.23 30.65 35.02
CA SER A 27 17.64 31.06 34.87
C SER A 27 18.07 31.32 33.41
N SER A 28 18.64 32.52 33.21
CA SER A 28 19.67 32.99 32.27
C SER A 28 19.75 32.54 30.79
N ALA A 29 19.47 33.54 29.93
CA ALA A 29 20.34 34.10 28.88
C ALA A 29 20.94 33.18 27.79
N SER A 30 20.58 33.41 26.51
CA SER A 30 21.29 34.39 25.67
C SER A 30 20.63 34.52 24.29
N THR A 31 20.40 35.77 23.89
CA THR A 31 19.68 36.21 22.71
C THR A 31 20.61 36.25 21.49
N LYS A 32 20.22 35.64 20.37
CA LYS A 32 20.67 36.06 19.03
C LYS A 32 19.47 36.08 18.07
N LEU A 33 19.00 37.30 17.79
CA LEU A 33 18.07 37.64 16.73
C LEU A 33 18.76 37.52 15.37
N LEU A 34 18.09 36.89 14.40
CA LEU A 34 18.39 36.96 12.96
C LEU A 34 17.22 37.66 12.24
N PRO A 35 17.46 38.53 11.27
CA PRO A 35 16.43 39.37 10.68
C PRO A 35 15.64 38.63 9.58
N LEU A 36 14.33 38.90 9.55
CA LEU A 36 13.39 38.50 8.52
C LEU A 36 13.64 39.32 7.23
N LEU A 37 13.87 38.64 6.11
CA LEU A 37 13.84 39.22 4.76
C LEU A 37 12.42 39.10 4.18
N PRO A 38 11.86 40.16 3.56
CA PRO A 38 10.56 40.08 2.90
C PRO A 38 10.72 39.57 1.46
N TYR A 39 10.08 38.44 1.13
CA TYR A 39 9.91 38.03 -0.26
C TYR A 39 8.79 38.86 -0.92
N ARG A 40 9.18 39.68 -1.91
CA ARG A 40 8.28 40.38 -2.82
C ARG A 40 7.67 39.39 -3.82
N LEU A 41 6.33 39.38 -3.89
CA LEU A 41 5.56 38.73 -4.94
C LEU A 41 5.77 39.50 -6.26
N ILE A 42 6.39 38.88 -7.26
CA ILE A 42 6.46 39.42 -8.63
C ILE A 42 5.36 38.75 -9.44
N VAL A 43 4.25 39.48 -9.65
CA VAL A 43 3.22 39.12 -10.63
C VAL A 43 3.65 39.71 -11.98
N ARG A 44 3.87 38.85 -12.98
CA ARG A 44 4.00 39.27 -14.39
C ARG A 44 2.66 39.02 -15.10
N PRO A 45 2.07 40.01 -15.79
CA PRO A 45 0.90 39.78 -16.63
C PRO A 45 1.34 39.24 -18.01
N SER A 46 0.58 38.29 -18.55
CA SER A 46 0.64 37.88 -19.96
C SER A 46 -0.60 38.41 -20.71
N PRO A 47 -0.47 38.93 -21.94
CA PRO A 47 -1.53 39.67 -22.61
C PRO A 47 -2.50 38.81 -23.43
N ASN A 48 -3.76 39.24 -23.42
CA ASN A 48 -4.79 39.19 -24.47
C ASN A 48 -4.86 37.97 -25.41
N ARG A 49 -5.99 37.24 -25.33
CA ARG A 49 -6.78 36.87 -26.52
C ARG A 49 -8.28 36.98 -26.24
N LEU A 50 -8.89 37.96 -26.90
CA LEU A 50 -10.32 38.03 -27.22
C LEU A 50 -10.61 37.11 -28.41
N ALA A 51 -11.69 36.32 -28.35
CA ALA A 51 -12.54 36.03 -29.51
C ALA A 51 -13.85 35.31 -29.12
N HIS A 52 -14.94 36.04 -29.32
CA HIS A 52 -16.25 35.64 -29.82
C HIS A 52 -17.09 34.56 -29.12
N ALA A 53 -18.10 35.07 -28.41
CA ALA A 53 -19.36 34.40 -28.14
C ALA A 53 -20.19 34.21 -29.43
N HIS A 54 -20.76 33.02 -29.60
CA HIS A 54 -21.98 32.82 -30.38
C HIS A 54 -22.96 31.99 -29.54
N ALA A 55 -24.01 32.66 -29.08
CA ALA A 55 -25.16 32.05 -28.44
C ALA A 55 -26.00 31.30 -29.51
N ARG A 56 -26.35 30.04 -29.24
CA ARG A 56 -27.53 29.40 -29.80
C ARG A 56 -28.29 28.76 -28.65
N GLY A 57 -29.49 29.27 -28.40
CA GLY A 57 -30.40 28.75 -27.41
C GLY A 57 -30.93 27.38 -27.80
N LEU A 58 -30.91 26.47 -26.84
CA LEU A 58 -31.71 25.25 -26.85
C LEU A 58 -32.44 25.18 -25.50
N SER A 59 -33.77 25.23 -25.59
CA SER A 59 -34.72 25.04 -24.50
C SER A 59 -34.69 23.58 -24.02
N LEU A 60 -34.57 23.37 -22.70
CA LEU A 60 -34.67 22.06 -22.06
C LEU A 60 -36.11 21.81 -21.56
N PRO A 61 -36.66 20.58 -21.67
CA PRO A 61 -37.98 20.25 -21.15
C PRO A 61 -37.96 20.04 -19.62
N PRO A 62 -39.12 20.07 -18.93
CA PRO A 62 -39.17 20.11 -17.47
C PRO A 62 -38.75 18.78 -16.82
N ARG A 63 -38.05 18.89 -15.68
CA ARG A 63 -37.65 17.76 -14.83
C ARG A 63 -38.89 17.10 -14.21
N GLN A 64 -39.06 15.79 -14.39
CA GLN A 64 -39.94 14.99 -13.55
C GLN A 64 -39.18 14.50 -12.31
N THR A 65 -39.72 14.76 -11.13
CA THR A 65 -39.27 14.27 -9.82
C THR A 65 -40.22 13.18 -9.33
N ASN A 66 -39.72 12.14 -8.64
CA ASN A 66 -40.57 11.28 -7.84
C ASN A 66 -40.87 11.92 -6.47
N THR A 67 -41.79 11.33 -5.70
CA THR A 67 -42.39 11.89 -4.46
C THR A 67 -41.41 12.13 -3.31
N ASN A 68 -40.11 11.82 -3.46
CA ASN A 68 -39.09 12.01 -2.43
C ASN A 68 -37.91 12.91 -2.86
N GLY A 69 -37.99 13.61 -3.99
CA GLY A 69 -37.04 14.70 -4.31
C GLY A 69 -35.60 14.28 -4.61
N ILE A 70 -35.33 13.02 -4.98
CA ILE A 70 -34.00 12.54 -5.36
C ILE A 70 -33.85 12.55 -6.89
N PRO A 71 -32.76 13.08 -7.48
CA PRO A 71 -32.52 13.04 -8.92
C PRO A 71 -32.23 11.62 -9.40
N CYS A 72 -33.01 11.10 -10.35
CA CYS A 72 -32.76 9.82 -11.01
C CYS A 72 -31.76 10.02 -12.16
N TYR A 73 -30.53 9.53 -12.02
CA TYR A 73 -29.55 9.46 -13.10
C TYR A 73 -29.44 8.02 -13.62
N LEU A 74 -30.50 7.52 -14.25
CA LEU A 74 -30.52 6.26 -14.99
C LEU A 74 -31.63 6.36 -16.04
N CYS A 75 -31.34 6.93 -17.20
CA CYS A 75 -31.84 6.50 -18.52
C CYS A 75 -31.44 7.52 -19.58
N SER A 76 -30.41 7.21 -20.36
CA SER A 76 -30.26 7.72 -21.73
C SER A 76 -29.29 6.81 -22.45
N LEU A 77 -29.83 5.77 -23.10
CA LEU A 77 -29.38 5.16 -24.36
C LEU A 77 -29.99 3.76 -24.50
N ASN A 78 -31.25 3.69 -24.95
CA ASN A 78 -31.67 2.89 -26.09
C ASN A 78 -33.21 2.86 -26.17
N LYS A 79 -33.73 3.48 -27.22
CA LYS A 79 -35.09 3.22 -27.69
C LYS A 79 -35.07 1.89 -28.43
N THR A 80 -35.71 0.85 -27.89
CA THR A 80 -36.59 -0.07 -28.61
C THR A 80 -37.08 -1.18 -27.68
N THR A 81 -38.31 -1.62 -27.93
CA THR A 81 -39.05 -2.75 -27.33
C THR A 81 -39.71 -2.54 -25.96
N THR A 82 -41.00 -2.30 -26.06
CA THR A 82 -42.06 -2.38 -25.04
C THR A 82 -42.42 -3.84 -24.73
N ARG A 83 -42.64 -4.13 -23.44
CA ARG A 83 -43.42 -5.22 -22.78
C ARG A 83 -42.71 -5.55 -21.47
N GLY A 84 -43.32 -5.67 -20.29
CA GLY A 84 -44.67 -5.48 -19.80
C GLY A 84 -44.55 -5.51 -18.27
N CYS A 85 -45.32 -4.67 -17.57
CA CYS A 85 -45.37 -4.65 -16.12
C CYS A 85 -46.31 -5.74 -15.61
N GLU A 86 -45.82 -6.64 -14.75
CA GLU A 86 -46.68 -7.38 -13.84
C GLU A 86 -46.24 -7.11 -12.39
N ALA A 87 -47.18 -6.54 -11.64
CA ALA A 87 -47.09 -6.27 -10.23
C ALA A 87 -47.48 -7.53 -9.45
N TRP A 88 -46.63 -7.98 -8.53
CA TRP A 88 -47.04 -8.92 -7.49
C TRP A 88 -46.66 -8.37 -6.12
N SER A 89 -47.69 -7.83 -5.46
CA SER A 89 -47.80 -7.69 -4.02
C SER A 89 -47.88 -9.07 -3.36
N THR A 90 -47.19 -9.30 -2.25
CA THR A 90 -47.79 -9.59 -0.92
C THR A 90 -46.85 -10.40 0.00
N SER A 91 -46.96 -10.03 1.29
CA SER A 91 -46.91 -10.88 2.47
C SER A 91 -45.55 -11.38 2.97
N GLY A 92 -45.05 -10.64 3.95
CA GLY A 92 -44.20 -11.18 5.00
C GLY A 92 -44.98 -12.16 5.89
N ALA A 93 -44.30 -13.23 6.29
CA ALA A 93 -44.67 -14.05 7.43
C ALA A 93 -43.42 -14.21 8.30
N ALA A 94 -43.58 -13.83 9.57
CA ALA A 94 -42.63 -14.03 10.64
C ALA A 94 -42.51 -15.53 10.99
N PHE A 95 -41.32 -15.97 11.40
CA PHE A 95 -41.18 -17.13 12.27
C PHE A 95 -40.19 -16.86 13.40
N SER A 96 -40.59 -17.39 14.55
CA SER A 96 -40.17 -17.06 15.91
C SER A 96 -39.12 -18.05 16.42
N SER A 97 -38.22 -17.53 17.26
CA SER A 97 -37.72 -18.08 18.53
C SER A 97 -37.56 -19.60 18.67
N ILE A 98 -36.31 -20.07 18.87
CA ILE A 98 -36.04 -21.26 19.70
C ILE A 98 -34.81 -21.04 20.61
N ALA A 99 -35.13 -20.99 21.91
CA ALA A 99 -34.48 -21.57 23.08
C ALA A 99 -32.96 -21.43 23.32
N THR A 100 -32.64 -20.63 24.33
CA THR A 100 -31.41 -20.66 25.14
C THR A 100 -31.37 -21.91 26.04
N ARG A 101 -30.28 -22.69 25.96
CA ARG A 101 -29.97 -23.75 26.92
C ARG A 101 -28.64 -23.45 27.61
N GLN A 102 -28.73 -23.24 28.92
CA GLN A 102 -27.64 -23.03 29.86
C GLN A 102 -27.00 -24.39 30.22
N LEU A 103 -25.66 -24.46 30.22
CA LEU A 103 -24.92 -25.54 30.88
C LEU A 103 -23.79 -24.96 31.75
N ARG A 104 -23.74 -25.46 32.99
CA ARG A 104 -22.71 -25.22 34.03
C ARG A 104 -21.68 -26.35 34.03
N GLY A 105 -20.47 -26.03 34.51
CA GLY A 105 -19.42 -26.97 34.96
C GLY A 105 -18.43 -27.31 33.85
N THR A 106 -17.10 -27.32 34.03
CA THR A 106 -16.25 -27.53 35.22
C THR A 106 -14.85 -26.98 34.94
N ARG A 107 -14.16 -26.48 35.98
CA ARG A 107 -12.72 -26.15 35.94
C ARG A 107 -11.90 -27.42 35.78
N SER A 108 -11.00 -27.45 34.80
CA SER A 108 -9.87 -28.38 34.78
C SER A 108 -8.60 -27.61 34.41
N THR A 109 -7.60 -27.73 35.28
CA THR A 109 -6.24 -27.21 35.15
C THR A 109 -5.47 -28.06 34.16
N THR A 110 -4.92 -27.45 33.10
CA THR A 110 -3.91 -28.12 32.27
C THR A 110 -2.85 -27.11 31.82
N THR A 111 -1.62 -27.56 32.00
CA THR A 111 -0.29 -27.01 31.73
C THR A 111 -0.14 -26.24 30.43
N MET A 112 0.58 -25.10 30.50
CA MET A 112 1.02 -24.34 29.32
C MET A 112 2.03 -25.14 28.51
N ALA A 113 1.62 -25.59 27.33
CA ALA A 113 2.52 -26.03 26.26
C ALA A 113 2.50 -24.98 25.15
N SER A 114 3.70 -24.56 24.77
CA SER A 114 4.09 -23.71 23.64
C SER A 114 3.31 -24.05 22.36
N ALA A 115 2.61 -23.07 21.80
CA ALA A 115 1.88 -23.20 20.54
C ALA A 115 2.83 -22.95 19.35
N ASP A 116 3.06 -23.99 18.56
CA ASP A 116 3.61 -23.93 17.20
C ASP A 116 2.73 -23.08 16.28
N ALA A 117 3.31 -22.04 15.69
CA ALA A 117 2.70 -21.25 14.62
C ALA A 117 3.02 -21.89 13.26
N SER A 118 2.13 -22.76 12.80
CA SER A 118 2.06 -23.18 11.40
C SER A 118 1.64 -22.01 10.51
N ILE A 119 2.34 -21.81 9.39
CA ILE A 119 2.17 -20.68 8.46
C ILE A 119 0.84 -20.75 7.67
N ASN A 120 0.11 -21.87 7.70
CA ASN A 120 -1.17 -22.01 7.00
C ASN A 120 -2.15 -22.93 7.74
N SER A 121 -2.91 -22.44 8.71
CA SER A 121 -4.07 -23.16 9.24
C SER A 121 -5.22 -22.22 9.64
N PRO A 122 -6.46 -22.41 9.12
CA PRO A 122 -7.57 -21.52 9.39
C PRO A 122 -8.37 -21.99 10.61
N ALA A 123 -8.37 -21.20 11.68
CA ALA A 123 -9.40 -21.33 12.71
C ALA A 123 -10.66 -20.58 12.26
N GLY A 124 -11.82 -21.25 12.19
CA GLY A 124 -13.19 -20.72 12.04
C GLY A 124 -13.42 -19.38 11.32
N SER A 125 -14.04 -19.41 10.14
CA SER A 125 -14.54 -18.22 9.45
C SER A 125 -16.06 -18.22 9.35
N ASP A 126 -16.64 -17.05 9.63
CA ASP A 126 -17.96 -16.62 9.18
C ASP A 126 -18.11 -16.85 7.66
N PRO A 127 -19.16 -17.55 7.19
CA PRO A 127 -19.38 -17.81 5.76
C PRO A 127 -19.47 -16.56 4.89
N LEU A 128 -19.86 -15.40 5.44
CA LEU A 128 -20.00 -14.15 4.69
C LEU A 128 -18.68 -13.35 4.62
N HIS A 129 -17.71 -13.67 5.47
CA HIS A 129 -16.44 -12.96 5.58
C HIS A 129 -15.29 -13.96 5.87
N PRO A 130 -14.82 -14.72 4.86
CA PRO A 130 -13.63 -15.55 5.04
C PRO A 130 -12.47 -14.69 5.53
N LYS A 131 -11.70 -15.22 6.49
CA LYS A 131 -10.55 -14.55 7.10
C LYS A 131 -9.58 -14.10 6.01
N VAL A 132 -9.52 -12.79 5.74
CA VAL A 132 -8.56 -12.23 4.79
C VAL A 132 -7.16 -12.35 5.38
N ASN A 133 -6.36 -13.26 4.84
CA ASN A 133 -4.95 -13.39 5.20
C ASN A 133 -4.15 -12.45 4.28
N MET A 134 -3.83 -11.24 4.75
CA MET A 134 -3.00 -10.29 4.00
C MET A 134 -1.60 -10.88 3.78
N PRO A 135 -1.13 -11.02 2.53
CA PRO A 135 0.23 -11.47 2.25
C PRO A 135 1.27 -10.49 2.81
N ARG A 136 2.42 -11.00 3.24
CA ARG A 136 3.53 -10.18 3.75
C ARG A 136 4.29 -9.46 2.65
N MET A 137 4.15 -9.91 1.41
CA MET A 137 4.65 -9.24 0.22
C MET A 137 3.50 -9.10 -0.79
N ILE A 138 3.31 -7.89 -1.29
CA ILE A 138 2.21 -7.51 -2.18
C ILE A 138 2.83 -6.94 -3.46
N TYR A 139 2.34 -7.37 -4.62
CA TYR A 139 2.82 -6.91 -5.92
C TYR A 139 2.32 -5.49 -6.21
N GLY A 140 3.24 -4.54 -6.35
CA GLY A 140 2.95 -3.13 -6.65
C GLY A 140 2.93 -2.84 -8.15
N THR A 141 1.82 -2.27 -8.62
CA THR A 141 1.58 -2.02 -10.06
C THR A 141 1.97 -0.62 -10.54
N ALA A 142 2.59 0.19 -9.69
CA ALA A 142 3.07 1.51 -10.08
C ALA A 142 4.10 1.43 -11.22
N TRP A 143 3.99 2.37 -12.16
CA TRP A 143 4.93 2.58 -13.27
C TRP A 143 5.05 1.42 -14.28
N LYS A 144 4.06 0.53 -14.36
CA LYS A 144 4.05 -0.60 -15.31
C LYS A 144 3.50 -0.25 -16.70
N LYS A 145 2.72 0.83 -16.79
CA LYS A 145 2.15 1.35 -18.05
C LYS A 145 1.37 0.25 -18.79
N ASN A 146 1.60 0.07 -20.09
CA ASN A 146 0.94 -0.94 -20.93
C ASN A 146 1.32 -2.38 -20.56
N ARG A 147 2.41 -2.62 -19.83
CA ARG A 147 2.80 -3.97 -19.36
C ARG A 147 2.06 -4.42 -18.10
N THR A 148 1.17 -3.60 -17.55
CA THR A 148 0.51 -3.88 -16.25
C THR A 148 -0.23 -5.22 -16.26
N ALA A 149 -1.01 -5.52 -17.30
CA ALA A 149 -1.79 -6.77 -17.36
C ALA A 149 -0.89 -8.01 -17.37
N ASP A 150 0.12 -8.02 -18.25
CA ASP A 150 1.07 -9.15 -18.35
C ASP A 150 1.88 -9.34 -17.07
N LEU A 151 2.32 -8.25 -16.44
CA LEU A 151 3.10 -8.32 -15.21
C LEU A 151 2.27 -8.75 -14.00
N VAL A 152 0.99 -8.34 -13.91
CA VAL A 152 0.08 -8.82 -12.86
C VAL A 152 -0.20 -10.31 -13.04
N TYR A 153 -0.51 -10.74 -14.27
CA TYR A 153 -0.68 -12.15 -14.59
C TYR A 153 0.57 -12.97 -14.24
N GLN A 154 1.75 -12.49 -14.64
CA GLN A 154 3.02 -13.15 -14.32
C GLN A 154 3.27 -13.22 -12.82
N ALA A 155 3.07 -12.12 -12.08
CA ALA A 155 3.26 -12.11 -10.64
C ALA A 155 2.37 -13.16 -9.93
N ILE A 156 1.11 -13.29 -10.34
CA ILE A 156 0.19 -14.29 -9.78
C ILE A 156 0.67 -15.72 -10.09
N LYS A 157 1.14 -15.95 -11.32
CA LYS A 157 1.73 -17.22 -11.75
C LYS A 157 2.95 -17.59 -10.93
N GLU A 158 3.78 -16.62 -10.56
CA GLU A 158 4.96 -16.84 -9.70
C GLU A 158 4.65 -16.93 -8.20
N GLY A 159 3.37 -16.82 -7.81
CA GLY A 159 2.94 -17.06 -6.43
C GLY A 159 2.49 -15.83 -5.66
N PHE A 160 2.53 -14.62 -6.23
CA PHE A 160 1.94 -13.46 -5.57
C PHE A 160 0.43 -13.69 -5.37
N ARG A 161 -0.05 -13.33 -4.19
CA ARG A 161 -1.49 -13.35 -3.85
C ARG A 161 -2.02 -11.98 -3.44
N GLY A 162 -1.15 -11.00 -3.23
CA GLY A 162 -1.52 -9.62 -2.94
C GLY A 162 -1.20 -8.74 -4.12
N ILE A 163 -2.14 -7.91 -4.58
CA ILE A 163 -1.94 -6.92 -5.64
C ILE A 163 -2.32 -5.52 -5.12
N ASP A 164 -1.41 -4.56 -5.28
CA ASP A 164 -1.58 -3.15 -4.93
C ASP A 164 -1.60 -2.29 -6.21
N THR A 165 -2.68 -1.53 -6.37
CA THR A 165 -2.90 -0.57 -7.45
C THR A 165 -3.47 0.75 -6.90
N ALA A 166 -3.91 1.67 -7.75
CA ALA A 166 -4.59 2.90 -7.33
C ALA A 166 -5.45 3.48 -8.46
N ALA A 167 -6.54 4.17 -8.10
CA ALA A 167 -7.25 5.07 -9.00
C ALA A 167 -6.43 6.36 -9.18
N MET A 168 -5.33 6.26 -9.93
CA MET A 168 -4.46 7.37 -10.31
C MET A 168 -3.78 7.09 -11.64
N LYS A 169 -4.37 7.57 -12.74
CA LYS A 169 -3.96 7.23 -14.11
C LYS A 169 -2.50 7.59 -14.44
N ARG A 170 -1.93 8.56 -13.72
CA ARG A 170 -0.55 9.00 -13.92
C ARG A 170 0.47 7.89 -13.67
N HIS A 171 0.25 7.04 -12.66
CA HIS A 171 1.21 6.02 -12.24
C HIS A 171 0.67 4.59 -12.34
N TYR A 172 -0.65 4.43 -12.37
CA TYR A 172 -1.33 3.14 -12.27
C TYR A 172 -2.35 2.95 -13.40
N SER A 173 -2.73 1.70 -13.64
CA SER A 173 -3.86 1.34 -14.51
C SER A 173 -4.66 0.23 -13.83
N GLU A 174 -5.77 0.59 -13.18
CA GLU A 174 -6.67 -0.39 -12.57
C GLU A 174 -7.32 -1.29 -13.61
N GLU A 175 -7.63 -0.76 -14.79
CA GLU A 175 -8.21 -1.52 -15.90
C GLU A 175 -7.29 -2.66 -16.34
N LEU A 176 -6.01 -2.35 -16.61
CA LEU A 176 -5.03 -3.38 -16.96
C LEU A 176 -4.69 -4.29 -15.77
N THR A 177 -4.77 -3.78 -14.54
CA THR A 177 -4.64 -4.61 -13.34
C THR A 177 -5.77 -5.65 -13.32
N GLY A 178 -7.02 -5.21 -13.49
CA GLY A 178 -8.20 -6.06 -13.58
C GLY A 178 -8.09 -7.08 -14.71
N GLU A 179 -7.55 -6.71 -15.87
CA GLU A 179 -7.33 -7.65 -16.97
C GLU A 179 -6.36 -8.78 -16.59
N GLY A 180 -5.22 -8.44 -15.97
CA GLY A 180 -4.28 -9.45 -15.47
C GLY A 180 -4.90 -10.38 -14.42
N LEU A 181 -5.74 -9.83 -13.54
CA LEU A 181 -6.50 -10.60 -12.53
C LEU A 181 -7.48 -11.58 -13.18
N ARG A 182 -8.35 -11.08 -14.07
CA ARG A 182 -9.37 -11.90 -14.76
C ARG A 182 -8.72 -12.97 -15.60
N ARG A 183 -7.61 -12.67 -16.29
CA ARG A 183 -6.82 -13.67 -17.02
C ARG A 183 -6.32 -14.79 -16.11
N ALA A 184 -5.72 -14.47 -14.96
CA ALA A 184 -5.22 -15.49 -14.04
C ALA A 184 -6.35 -16.36 -13.44
N ILE A 185 -7.52 -15.77 -13.20
CA ILE A 185 -8.71 -16.48 -12.72
C ILE A 185 -9.27 -17.40 -13.81
N ARG A 186 -9.44 -16.88 -15.04
CA ARG A 186 -9.93 -17.64 -16.19
C ARG A 186 -9.04 -18.82 -16.55
N ASP A 187 -7.72 -18.64 -16.45
CA ASP A 187 -6.73 -19.68 -16.72
C ASP A 187 -6.61 -20.69 -15.55
N GLY A 188 -7.41 -20.54 -14.49
CA GLY A 188 -7.49 -21.48 -13.37
C GLY A 188 -6.27 -21.45 -12.43
N ILE A 189 -5.45 -20.41 -12.49
CA ILE A 189 -4.23 -20.29 -11.67
C ILE A 189 -4.60 -19.98 -10.21
N VAL A 190 -5.65 -19.17 -10.01
CA VAL A 190 -6.17 -18.74 -8.71
C VAL A 190 -7.67 -18.49 -8.79
N THR A 191 -8.35 -18.54 -7.66
CA THR A 191 -9.71 -18.03 -7.45
C THR A 191 -9.69 -16.60 -6.91
N ARG A 192 -10.82 -15.89 -7.01
CA ARG A 192 -10.93 -14.53 -6.43
C ARG A 192 -10.66 -14.53 -4.93
N GLN A 193 -11.06 -15.58 -4.21
CA GLN A 193 -10.95 -15.69 -2.76
C GLN A 193 -9.49 -15.88 -2.29
N GLU A 194 -8.61 -16.36 -3.16
CA GLU A 194 -7.17 -16.52 -2.88
C GLU A 194 -6.37 -15.23 -3.07
N LEU A 195 -7.00 -14.19 -3.61
CA LEU A 195 -6.37 -12.91 -3.89
C LEU A 195 -6.73 -11.85 -2.85
N TYR A 196 -5.74 -11.06 -2.47
CA TYR A 196 -5.87 -9.84 -1.70
C TYR A 196 -5.70 -8.64 -2.64
N ILE A 197 -6.80 -7.97 -2.99
CA ILE A 197 -6.78 -6.84 -3.92
C ILE A 197 -6.91 -5.53 -3.15
N GLN A 198 -5.93 -4.65 -3.34
CA GLN A 198 -5.87 -3.35 -2.71
C GLN A 198 -5.75 -2.23 -3.74
N THR A 199 -6.58 -1.20 -3.60
CA THR A 199 -6.50 0.00 -4.44
C THR A 199 -6.59 1.26 -3.58
N LYS A 200 -6.52 2.44 -4.21
CA LYS A 200 -6.48 3.72 -3.52
C LYS A 200 -7.42 4.73 -4.14
N TYR A 201 -8.13 5.46 -3.29
CA TYR A 201 -8.70 6.77 -3.62
C TYR A 201 -7.57 7.81 -3.54
N THR A 202 -7.38 8.58 -4.60
CA THR A 202 -6.31 9.59 -4.68
C THR A 202 -6.91 10.99 -4.55
N PRO A 203 -6.69 11.69 -3.42
CA PRO A 203 -6.98 13.11 -3.32
C PRO A 203 -6.23 13.89 -4.41
N HIS A 204 -6.90 14.87 -5.01
CA HIS A 204 -6.32 15.71 -6.06
C HIS A 204 -5.80 14.93 -7.28
N ASP A 205 -6.42 13.80 -7.63
CA ASP A 205 -6.14 13.14 -8.91
C ASP A 205 -6.37 14.09 -10.08
N ASP A 206 -5.50 14.00 -11.10
CA ASP A 206 -5.55 14.87 -12.28
C ASP A 206 -6.93 14.82 -12.97
N ALA A 207 -7.65 13.70 -12.90
CA ALA A 207 -8.99 13.59 -13.45
C ALA A 207 -10.02 14.47 -12.72
N PHE A 208 -9.95 14.56 -11.38
CA PHE A 208 -10.83 15.43 -10.60
C PHE A 208 -10.50 16.90 -10.80
N LEU A 209 -9.20 17.22 -10.96
CA LEU A 209 -8.75 18.57 -11.26
C LEU A 209 -9.12 19.03 -12.67
N ALA A 210 -9.18 18.10 -13.63
CA ALA A 210 -9.56 18.39 -15.01
C ALA A 210 -11.07 18.68 -15.17
N GLU A 211 -11.92 18.03 -14.39
CA GLU A 211 -13.38 18.14 -14.50
C GLU A 211 -14.06 18.44 -13.14
N PRO A 212 -13.74 19.56 -12.47
CA PRO A 212 -14.22 19.85 -11.13
C PRO A 212 -15.75 20.02 -11.05
N ALA A 213 -16.39 20.39 -12.16
CA ALA A 213 -17.84 20.52 -12.25
C ALA A 213 -18.58 19.16 -12.15
N LEU A 214 -17.94 18.06 -12.55
CA LEU A 214 -18.51 16.71 -12.41
C LEU A 214 -18.37 16.17 -10.98
N TYR A 215 -17.38 16.65 -10.24
CA TYR A 215 -17.06 16.17 -8.89
C TYR A 215 -16.94 17.34 -7.90
N PRO A 216 -18.05 18.06 -7.66
CA PRO A 216 -18.03 19.33 -6.93
C PRO A 216 -17.71 19.19 -5.44
N THR A 217 -17.77 17.98 -4.87
CA THR A 217 -17.47 17.70 -3.45
C THR A 217 -16.48 16.55 -3.30
N ILE A 218 -15.74 16.52 -2.18
CA ILE A 218 -14.85 15.40 -1.83
C ILE A 218 -15.65 14.10 -1.80
N THR A 219 -16.84 14.13 -1.20
CA THR A 219 -17.76 12.98 -1.20
C THR A 219 -18.06 12.49 -2.62
N SER A 220 -18.37 13.38 -3.57
CA SER A 220 -18.63 12.97 -4.97
C SER A 220 -17.40 12.39 -5.68
N GLN A 221 -16.19 12.89 -5.36
CA GLN A 221 -14.93 12.33 -5.88
C GLN A 221 -14.68 10.92 -5.34
N VAL A 222 -14.90 10.71 -4.02
CA VAL A 222 -14.78 9.38 -3.40
C VAL A 222 -15.75 8.41 -4.05
N LEU A 223 -17.04 8.76 -4.15
CA LEU A 223 -18.06 7.92 -4.79
C LEU A 223 -17.66 7.52 -6.22
N ALA A 224 -17.22 8.48 -7.03
CA ALA A 224 -16.79 8.23 -8.40
C ALA A 224 -15.55 7.33 -8.47
N SER A 225 -14.54 7.60 -7.62
CA SER A 225 -13.32 6.78 -7.53
C SER A 225 -13.65 5.34 -7.19
N VAL A 226 -14.39 5.11 -6.10
CA VAL A 226 -14.73 3.75 -5.63
C VAL A 226 -15.56 3.01 -6.66
N THR A 227 -16.54 3.67 -7.28
CA THR A 227 -17.34 3.08 -8.35
C THR A 227 -16.47 2.65 -9.53
N SER A 228 -15.53 3.50 -9.96
CA SER A 228 -14.62 3.16 -11.05
C SER A 228 -13.68 2.01 -10.69
N SER A 229 -13.15 1.99 -9.46
CA SER A 229 -12.26 0.93 -8.97
C SER A 229 -12.98 -0.41 -8.91
N LEU A 230 -14.20 -0.45 -8.38
CA LEU A 230 -15.02 -1.68 -8.32
C LEU A 230 -15.29 -2.24 -9.73
N ARG A 231 -15.56 -1.37 -10.71
CA ARG A 231 -15.75 -1.78 -12.10
C ARG A 231 -14.44 -2.28 -12.73
N ASN A 232 -13.37 -1.51 -12.63
CA ASN A 232 -12.10 -1.82 -13.28
C ASN A 232 -11.47 -3.11 -12.73
N LEU A 233 -11.62 -3.34 -11.42
CA LEU A 233 -11.07 -4.49 -10.70
C LEU A 233 -12.10 -5.62 -10.50
N ALA A 234 -13.23 -5.56 -11.22
CA ALA A 234 -14.19 -6.65 -11.24
C ALA A 234 -13.52 -7.94 -11.70
N HIS A 235 -13.87 -9.04 -11.02
CA HIS A 235 -13.24 -10.35 -11.20
C HIS A 235 -13.96 -11.21 -12.25
N ALA A 236 -15.12 -10.76 -12.73
CA ALA A 236 -15.86 -11.35 -13.83
C ALA A 236 -15.88 -10.40 -15.04
N ASP A 237 -15.92 -10.96 -16.25
CA ASP A 237 -15.95 -10.20 -17.52
C ASP A 237 -17.26 -9.42 -17.73
N SER A 238 -18.31 -9.69 -16.93
CA SER A 238 -19.62 -9.04 -17.01
C SER A 238 -20.00 -8.35 -15.68
N PRO A 239 -19.39 -7.18 -15.37
CA PRO A 239 -19.60 -6.45 -14.10
C PRO A 239 -20.98 -5.79 -13.97
N GLU A 240 -21.86 -5.91 -14.97
CA GLU A 240 -23.16 -5.23 -15.04
C GLU A 240 -24.37 -6.16 -14.82
N SER A 241 -24.13 -7.44 -14.51
CA SER A 241 -25.22 -8.34 -14.11
C SER A 241 -25.76 -7.97 -12.72
N GLN A 242 -27.03 -8.27 -12.43
CA GLN A 242 -27.63 -8.08 -11.10
C GLN A 242 -26.93 -8.90 -9.99
N GLU A 243 -25.95 -9.74 -10.35
CA GLU A 243 -25.16 -10.60 -9.47
C GLU A 243 -23.69 -10.14 -9.33
N ASP A 244 -23.37 -8.85 -9.53
CA ASP A 244 -22.00 -8.33 -9.32
C ASP A 244 -21.53 -8.53 -7.87
N THR A 245 -20.79 -9.60 -7.65
CA THR A 245 -20.18 -9.98 -6.37
C THR A 245 -18.79 -9.36 -6.17
N SER A 246 -18.35 -8.44 -7.06
CA SER A 246 -17.00 -7.89 -7.01
C SER A 246 -16.76 -7.10 -5.74
N TYR A 247 -15.69 -7.43 -5.03
CA TYR A 247 -15.26 -6.74 -3.83
C TYR A 247 -13.78 -6.39 -3.90
N ILE A 248 -13.37 -5.41 -3.11
CA ILE A 248 -11.99 -5.02 -2.88
C ILE A 248 -11.64 -5.36 -1.42
N ASP A 249 -10.48 -5.97 -1.21
CA ASP A 249 -10.06 -6.40 0.13
C ASP A 249 -9.64 -5.22 1.00
N CYS A 250 -8.97 -4.21 0.42
CA CYS A 250 -8.66 -2.97 1.12
C CYS A 250 -8.68 -1.76 0.19
N LEU A 251 -9.35 -0.70 0.62
CA LEU A 251 -9.30 0.59 -0.05
C LEU A 251 -8.50 1.57 0.82
N ILE A 252 -7.45 2.14 0.23
CA ILE A 252 -6.56 3.06 0.92
C ILE A 252 -6.85 4.50 0.49
N MET A 253 -6.93 5.44 1.43
CA MET A 253 -6.80 6.86 1.08
C MET A 253 -5.32 7.16 0.79
N HIS A 254 -4.99 7.54 -0.45
CA HIS A 254 -3.62 7.61 -0.95
C HIS A 254 -2.75 8.63 -0.21
N SER A 255 -3.35 9.70 0.31
CA SER A 255 -2.72 10.67 1.22
C SER A 255 -3.79 11.38 2.05
N PRO A 256 -3.46 11.98 3.20
CA PRO A 256 -4.32 13.01 3.78
C PRO A 256 -4.49 14.20 2.81
N PHE A 257 -5.56 14.96 3.01
CA PHE A 257 -5.66 16.31 2.44
C PHE A 257 -4.76 17.28 3.23
N PRO A 258 -4.40 18.45 2.68
CA PRO A 258 -3.63 19.45 3.40
C PRO A 258 -4.30 19.90 4.71
N ASP A 259 -5.63 19.87 4.77
CA ASP A 259 -6.40 20.16 5.96
C ASP A 259 -7.06 18.90 6.57
N PRO A 260 -7.13 18.79 7.90
CA PRO A 260 -7.72 17.62 8.55
C PRO A 260 -9.24 17.46 8.34
N VAL A 261 -9.96 18.55 8.04
CA VAL A 261 -11.42 18.52 7.87
C VAL A 261 -11.78 17.80 6.58
N SER A 262 -11.12 18.14 5.48
CA SER A 262 -11.23 17.45 4.18
C SER A 262 -10.80 15.98 4.28
N THR A 263 -9.73 15.69 5.03
CA THR A 263 -9.28 14.32 5.30
C THR A 263 -10.39 13.51 5.98
N LEU A 264 -11.09 14.10 6.95
CA LEU A 264 -12.17 13.45 7.65
C LEU A 264 -13.45 13.33 6.80
N GLU A 265 -13.75 14.30 5.94
CA GLU A 265 -14.85 14.19 4.97
C GLU A 265 -14.61 13.00 4.04
N ALA A 266 -13.40 12.90 3.46
CA ALA A 266 -13.03 11.77 2.61
C ALA A 266 -13.11 10.44 3.35
N TRP A 267 -12.59 10.37 4.58
CA TRP A 267 -12.67 9.16 5.41
C TRP A 267 -14.12 8.76 5.71
N THR A 268 -14.97 9.74 6.02
CA THR A 268 -16.41 9.53 6.28
C THR A 268 -17.13 8.99 5.03
N ALA A 269 -16.76 9.47 3.84
CA ALA A 269 -17.28 8.93 2.59
C ALA A 269 -16.78 7.50 2.34
N LEU A 270 -15.49 7.23 2.55
CA LEU A 270 -14.88 5.91 2.36
C LEU A 270 -15.48 4.83 3.27
N GLN A 271 -15.72 5.14 4.56
CA GLN A 271 -16.26 4.18 5.51
C GLN A 271 -17.69 3.74 5.18
N SER A 272 -18.44 4.51 4.38
CA SER A 272 -19.80 4.14 3.95
C SER A 272 -19.83 2.92 3.02
N PHE A 273 -18.68 2.54 2.45
CA PHE A 273 -18.52 1.35 1.62
C PHE A 273 -18.08 0.10 2.40
N VAL A 274 -18.00 0.16 3.73
CA VAL A 274 -17.54 -0.96 4.57
C VAL A 274 -18.71 -1.52 5.38
N PRO A 275 -18.88 -2.87 5.47
CA PRO A 275 -18.05 -3.91 4.83
C PRO A 275 -18.53 -4.32 3.43
N HIS A 276 -19.59 -3.70 2.90
CA HIS A 276 -20.22 -4.12 1.64
C HIS A 276 -19.45 -3.58 0.43
N ARG A 277 -18.92 -4.47 -0.42
CA ARG A 277 -18.02 -4.19 -1.58
C ARG A 277 -16.59 -3.83 -1.20
N ILE A 278 -16.33 -3.15 -0.08
CA ILE A 278 -14.98 -2.90 0.46
C ILE A 278 -14.84 -3.57 1.83
N ARG A 279 -13.86 -4.47 2.00
CA ARG A 279 -13.72 -5.23 3.25
C ARG A 279 -13.01 -4.45 4.37
N SER A 280 -12.01 -3.65 4.03
CA SER A 280 -11.30 -2.84 5.01
C SER A 280 -10.78 -1.53 4.43
N LEU A 281 -10.41 -0.60 5.32
CA LEU A 281 -9.78 0.66 4.95
C LEU A 281 -8.35 0.75 5.44
N GLY A 282 -7.60 1.59 4.73
CA GLY A 282 -6.27 2.04 5.13
C GLY A 282 -6.00 3.47 4.69
N ILE A 283 -4.84 3.98 5.05
CA ILE A 283 -4.39 5.32 4.70
C ILE A 283 -2.89 5.30 4.42
N SER A 284 -2.47 6.07 3.43
CA SER A 284 -1.09 6.16 2.99
C SER A 284 -0.54 7.58 3.18
N ASN A 285 0.78 7.72 3.20
CA ASN A 285 1.50 9.00 3.34
C ASN A 285 1.05 9.82 4.57
N ILE A 286 0.75 9.14 5.69
CA ILE A 286 0.26 9.77 6.91
C ILE A 286 1.32 9.76 8.02
N THR A 287 1.37 10.81 8.82
CA THR A 287 2.21 10.86 10.03
C THR A 287 1.49 10.32 11.26
N LEU A 288 2.24 9.95 12.29
CA LEU A 288 1.63 9.50 13.56
C LEU A 288 0.68 10.54 14.19
N PRO A 289 1.01 11.84 14.28
CA PRO A 289 0.08 12.84 14.81
C PRO A 289 -1.22 12.97 14.00
N GLU A 290 -1.13 12.96 12.67
CA GLU A 290 -2.31 13.02 11.78
C GLU A 290 -3.19 11.77 11.95
N LEU A 291 -2.57 10.59 12.07
CA LEU A 291 -3.31 9.34 12.29
C LEU A 291 -4.02 9.36 13.63
N GLN A 292 -3.33 9.79 14.70
CA GLN A 292 -3.92 9.95 16.02
C GLN A 292 -5.08 10.93 16.02
N TYR A 293 -4.95 12.05 15.30
CA TYR A 293 -6.03 13.03 15.14
C TYR A 293 -7.24 12.40 14.45
N LEU A 294 -7.03 11.70 13.32
CA LEU A 294 -8.11 11.05 12.57
C LEU A 294 -8.85 10.02 13.43
N VAL A 295 -8.14 9.09 14.06
CA VAL A 295 -8.77 7.97 14.80
C VAL A 295 -9.39 8.40 16.14
N ALA A 296 -9.03 9.58 16.65
CA ALA A 296 -9.63 10.17 17.84
C ALA A 296 -11.00 10.81 17.56
N ASP A 297 -11.29 11.22 16.32
CA ASP A 297 -12.57 11.83 15.99
C ASP A 297 -13.71 10.80 16.13
N PRO A 298 -14.81 11.14 16.82
CA PRO A 298 -15.92 10.23 17.06
C PRO A 298 -16.69 9.83 15.80
N ARG A 299 -16.57 10.59 14.69
CA ARG A 299 -17.21 10.27 13.41
C ARG A 299 -16.54 9.12 12.67
N VAL A 300 -15.29 8.82 13.00
CA VAL A 300 -14.57 7.68 12.44
C VAL A 300 -15.12 6.40 13.07
N THR A 301 -15.88 5.61 12.32
CA THR A 301 -16.46 4.36 12.83
C THR A 301 -15.77 3.12 12.27
N VAL A 302 -14.98 3.29 11.20
CA VAL A 302 -14.12 2.25 10.63
C VAL A 302 -12.66 2.61 10.88
N TYR A 303 -11.95 1.74 11.59
CA TYR A 303 -10.56 1.93 11.94
C TYR A 303 -9.62 1.59 10.77
N PRO A 304 -8.55 2.37 10.51
CA PRO A 304 -7.56 2.05 9.48
C PRO A 304 -6.78 0.78 9.82
N THR A 305 -7.08 -0.31 9.11
CA THR A 305 -6.40 -1.60 9.27
C THR A 305 -5.04 -1.65 8.55
N VAL A 306 -4.78 -0.69 7.66
CA VAL A 306 -3.53 -0.57 6.90
C VAL A 306 -3.00 0.85 6.97
N ILE A 307 -1.69 0.98 7.26
CA ILE A 307 -0.94 2.22 7.11
C ILE A 307 0.16 1.98 6.09
N GLN A 308 0.13 2.68 4.95
CA GLN A 308 1.08 2.44 3.86
C GLN A 308 2.01 3.65 3.65
N ASN A 309 3.27 3.55 4.04
CA ASN A 309 4.23 4.65 3.99
C ASN A 309 5.55 4.27 3.31
N ARG A 310 6.34 5.28 2.95
CA ARG A 310 7.70 5.09 2.45
C ARG A 310 8.54 4.44 3.55
N PHE A 311 9.10 3.27 3.27
CA PHE A 311 10.04 2.63 4.17
C PHE A 311 11.44 3.05 3.76
N ARG A 312 11.94 4.19 4.28
CA ARG A 312 13.31 4.67 4.01
C ARG A 312 13.91 5.49 5.14
N ARG A 313 15.25 5.57 5.19
CA ARG A 313 15.99 6.31 6.23
C ARG A 313 15.53 7.76 6.36
N ALA A 314 15.40 8.46 5.23
CA ALA A 314 14.99 9.88 5.20
C ALA A 314 13.54 10.09 5.67
N GLU A 315 12.72 9.04 5.70
CA GLU A 315 11.35 9.10 6.19
C GLU A 315 11.33 8.83 7.70
N ARG A 316 11.53 9.88 8.51
CA ARG A 316 11.43 9.84 9.98
C ARG A 316 12.18 8.66 10.62
N ARG A 317 13.36 8.29 10.07
CA ARG A 317 14.13 7.10 10.44
C ARG A 317 13.32 5.80 10.31
N TRP A 318 12.92 5.47 9.09
CA TRP A 318 12.16 4.25 8.77
C TRP A 318 10.80 4.17 9.49
N ASP A 319 10.23 5.34 9.76
CA ASP A 319 8.91 5.53 10.37
C ASP A 319 8.68 4.70 11.65
N TYR A 320 9.74 4.51 12.44
CA TYR A 320 9.74 3.57 13.57
C TYR A 320 8.61 3.83 14.57
N GLU A 321 8.37 5.07 14.99
CA GLU A 321 7.32 5.38 15.95
C GLU A 321 5.92 5.05 15.41
N LEU A 322 5.67 5.29 14.12
CA LEU A 322 4.40 4.93 13.49
C LEU A 322 4.24 3.41 13.40
N ARG A 323 5.30 2.69 13.00
CA ARG A 323 5.32 1.21 12.98
C ARG A 323 5.02 0.62 14.36
N ARG A 324 5.70 1.14 15.38
CA ARG A 324 5.49 0.75 16.78
C ARG A 324 4.07 1.04 17.25
N TRP A 325 3.48 2.16 16.86
CA TRP A 325 2.09 2.48 17.16
C TRP A 325 1.12 1.53 16.47
N CYS A 326 1.35 1.20 15.19
CA CYS A 326 0.56 0.19 14.47
C CYS A 326 0.64 -1.19 15.15
N ALA A 327 1.80 -1.54 15.71
CA ALA A 327 1.97 -2.77 16.48
C ALA A 327 1.28 -2.75 17.85
N ASN A 328 1.11 -1.57 18.46
CA ASN A 328 0.65 -1.41 19.84
C ASN A 328 -0.56 -0.48 19.94
N GLN A 329 -1.75 -1.01 19.69
CA GLN A 329 -3.00 -0.22 19.64
C GLN A 329 -3.80 -0.25 20.94
N ASN A 330 -3.22 -0.86 21.98
CA ASN A 330 -3.84 -1.11 23.28
C ASN A 330 -4.23 0.15 24.07
N SER A 331 -3.76 1.34 23.65
CA SER A 331 -4.01 2.63 24.29
C SER A 331 -5.09 3.47 23.60
N THR A 332 -5.74 2.96 22.57
CA THR A 332 -6.78 3.68 21.81
C THR A 332 -8.19 3.22 22.19
N ARG A 333 -9.22 4.01 21.83
CA ARG A 333 -10.63 3.56 21.92
C ARG A 333 -10.93 2.32 21.09
N TRP A 334 -10.00 1.93 20.24
CA TRP A 334 -10.02 0.77 19.35
C TRP A 334 -9.30 -0.44 19.95
N LYS A 335 -9.07 -0.45 21.27
CA LYS A 335 -8.51 -1.61 21.97
C LYS A 335 -9.37 -2.85 21.71
N GLY A 336 -8.75 -3.92 21.22
CA GLY A 336 -9.42 -5.17 20.86
C GLY A 336 -9.79 -5.28 19.38
N GLU A 337 -9.65 -4.19 18.60
CA GLU A 337 -9.74 -4.26 17.14
C GLU A 337 -8.55 -4.99 16.52
N LYS A 338 -8.72 -5.36 15.25
CA LYS A 338 -7.65 -5.98 14.46
C LYS A 338 -6.42 -5.06 14.43
N ARG A 339 -5.26 -5.65 14.71
CA ARG A 339 -3.95 -5.00 14.61
C ARG A 339 -3.77 -4.36 13.23
N THR A 340 -3.49 -3.05 13.20
CA THR A 340 -3.10 -2.35 11.98
C THR A 340 -1.79 -2.91 11.41
N ARG A 341 -1.78 -3.18 10.11
CA ARG A 341 -0.59 -3.59 9.36
C ARG A 341 0.10 -2.37 8.79
N TYR A 342 1.39 -2.23 9.08
CA TYR A 342 2.22 -1.26 8.40
C TYR A 342 2.73 -1.85 7.09
N GLN A 343 2.51 -1.14 5.99
CA GLN A 343 2.95 -1.47 4.65
C GLN A 343 4.05 -0.50 4.19
N GLY A 344 5.20 -1.05 3.79
CA GLY A 344 6.34 -0.29 3.29
C GLY A 344 6.41 -0.31 1.77
N PHE A 345 6.46 0.87 1.14
CA PHE A 345 6.86 1.01 -0.27
C PHE A 345 8.21 1.72 -0.41
N TRP A 346 8.85 1.54 -1.57
CA TRP A 346 10.23 1.96 -1.84
C TRP A 346 11.28 1.28 -0.93
N THR A 347 10.97 0.08 -0.45
CA THR A 347 11.84 -0.71 0.45
C THR A 347 13.25 -0.91 -0.11
N LEU A 348 13.40 -1.14 -1.42
CA LEU A 348 14.72 -1.22 -2.08
C LEU A 348 15.15 0.11 -2.72
N THR A 349 14.33 0.66 -3.62
CA THR A 349 14.69 1.85 -4.42
C THR A 349 14.90 3.10 -3.58
N GLY A 350 14.16 3.25 -2.48
CA GLY A 350 14.32 4.35 -1.54
C GLY A 350 15.60 4.27 -0.70
N ASN A 351 16.30 3.13 -0.74
CA ASN A 351 17.37 2.75 0.20
C ASN A 351 18.59 2.16 -0.51
N ARG A 352 18.80 2.50 -1.79
CA ARG A 352 19.96 2.03 -2.57
C ARG A 352 21.32 2.35 -1.96
N GLY A 353 21.40 3.37 -1.10
CA GLY A 353 22.62 3.70 -0.35
C GLY A 353 22.80 2.90 0.94
N ASP A 354 21.75 2.23 1.42
CA ASP A 354 21.74 1.54 2.71
C ASP A 354 22.00 0.04 2.56
N TRP A 355 21.06 -0.71 1.98
CA TRP A 355 21.10 -2.19 2.02
C TRP A 355 22.31 -2.86 1.35
N PRO A 356 22.89 -2.38 0.22
CA PRO A 356 24.01 -3.08 -0.41
C PRO A 356 25.34 -2.83 0.32
N THR A 357 25.40 -1.79 1.16
CA THR A 357 26.60 -1.37 1.89
C THR A 357 26.67 -1.95 3.30
N GLN A 358 25.55 -2.51 3.80
CA GLN A 358 25.51 -3.10 5.13
C GLN A 358 26.21 -4.46 5.16
N LYS A 359 27.20 -4.59 6.05
CA LYS A 359 27.90 -5.86 6.28
C LYS A 359 26.94 -6.98 6.67
N PHE A 360 26.00 -6.72 7.59
CA PHE A 360 25.04 -7.72 8.04
C PHE A 360 24.10 -8.22 6.93
N VAL A 361 23.84 -7.42 5.88
CA VAL A 361 23.01 -7.85 4.73
C VAL A 361 23.81 -8.85 3.89
N ARG A 362 25.08 -8.57 3.60
CA ARG A 362 25.97 -9.48 2.86
C ARG A 362 26.21 -10.78 3.64
N GLU A 363 26.46 -10.67 4.94
CA GLU A 363 26.67 -11.84 5.81
C GLU A 363 25.41 -12.71 5.88
N LEU A 364 24.21 -12.11 5.97
CA LEU A 364 22.95 -12.86 5.92
C LEU A 364 22.77 -13.53 4.55
N ALA A 365 23.00 -12.79 3.47
CA ALA A 365 22.86 -13.29 2.10
C ALA A 365 23.78 -14.49 1.82
N ALA A 366 25.03 -14.45 2.30
CA ALA A 366 25.97 -15.54 2.17
C ALA A 366 25.64 -16.76 3.05
N ALA A 367 25.04 -16.54 4.22
CA ALA A 367 24.83 -17.61 5.21
C ALA A 367 23.58 -18.48 4.96
N VAL A 368 22.62 -17.99 4.19
CA VAL A 368 21.39 -18.74 3.87
C VAL A 368 21.72 -19.84 2.84
N PRO A 369 21.51 -21.14 3.12
CA PRO A 369 21.94 -22.23 2.24
C PRO A 369 21.21 -22.19 0.90
N LYS A 370 21.93 -22.37 -0.22
CA LYS A 370 21.38 -22.56 -1.58
C LYS A 370 20.37 -23.71 -1.64
N THR A 371 19.39 -23.62 -2.53
CA THR A 371 18.52 -24.74 -2.85
C THR A 371 19.30 -25.82 -3.58
N THR A 372 18.83 -27.06 -3.53
CA THR A 372 19.45 -28.17 -4.28
C THR A 372 19.55 -27.86 -5.77
N GLN A 373 18.52 -27.24 -6.36
CA GLN A 373 18.50 -26.84 -7.77
C GLN A 373 19.54 -25.76 -8.08
N GLU A 374 19.73 -24.78 -7.19
CA GLU A 374 20.76 -23.75 -7.35
C GLU A 374 22.17 -24.36 -7.29
N VAL A 375 22.40 -25.32 -6.39
CA VAL A 375 23.69 -26.04 -6.30
C VAL A 375 23.95 -26.85 -7.56
N GLU A 376 22.97 -27.63 -8.01
CA GLU A 376 23.07 -28.44 -9.24
C GLU A 376 23.30 -27.56 -10.49
N ALA A 377 22.64 -26.40 -10.57
CA ALA A 377 22.84 -25.46 -11.67
C ALA A 377 24.25 -24.86 -11.69
N LEU A 378 24.80 -24.49 -10.52
CA LEU A 378 26.16 -23.97 -10.41
C LEU A 378 27.21 -25.04 -10.73
N GLU A 379 26.99 -26.29 -10.30
CA GLU A 379 27.84 -27.41 -10.66
C GLU A 379 27.82 -27.65 -12.18
N ALA A 380 26.66 -27.54 -12.83
CA ALA A 380 26.52 -27.66 -14.28
C ALA A 380 27.19 -26.50 -15.03
N GLU A 381 27.05 -25.25 -14.57
CA GLU A 381 27.72 -24.09 -15.13
C GLU A 381 29.25 -24.20 -14.98
N GLY A 382 29.73 -24.61 -13.81
CA GLY A 382 31.15 -24.86 -13.56
C GLY A 382 31.71 -25.96 -14.46
N ALA A 383 30.96 -27.05 -14.65
CA ALA A 383 31.33 -28.12 -15.58
C ALA A 383 31.37 -27.63 -17.04
N ALA A 384 30.42 -26.78 -17.46
CA ALA A 384 30.39 -26.19 -18.79
C ALA A 384 31.56 -25.21 -19.02
N ALA A 385 31.88 -24.36 -18.06
CA ALA A 385 33.02 -23.46 -18.12
C ALA A 385 34.36 -24.22 -18.18
N ALA A 386 34.51 -25.26 -17.36
CA ALA A 386 35.69 -26.13 -17.40
C ALA A 386 35.83 -26.86 -18.74
N ALA A 387 34.72 -27.31 -19.34
CA ALA A 387 34.71 -27.91 -20.67
C ALA A 387 35.10 -26.90 -21.76
N ALA A 388 34.63 -25.65 -21.69
CA ALA A 388 35.00 -24.60 -22.64
C ALA A 388 36.50 -24.26 -22.57
N VAL A 389 37.06 -24.14 -21.36
CA VAL A 389 38.51 -23.92 -21.17
C VAL A 389 39.33 -25.10 -21.71
N ALA A 390 38.86 -26.34 -21.51
CA ALA A 390 39.52 -27.53 -22.02
C ALA A 390 39.50 -27.62 -23.56
N GLU A 391 38.43 -27.13 -24.21
CA GLU A 391 38.33 -27.05 -25.68
C GLU A 391 39.29 -25.99 -26.24
N GLU A 392 39.33 -24.80 -25.64
CA GLU A 392 40.23 -23.70 -26.05
C GLU A 392 41.72 -24.09 -25.91
N GLN A 393 42.06 -24.86 -24.87
CA GLN A 393 43.41 -25.41 -24.69
C GLN A 393 43.78 -26.48 -25.74
N ARG A 394 42.81 -27.28 -26.21
CA ARG A 394 43.04 -28.26 -27.28
C ARG A 394 43.20 -27.61 -28.65
N GLU A 395 42.48 -26.54 -28.92
CA GLU A 395 42.62 -25.76 -30.15
C GLU A 395 43.95 -25.00 -30.18
N GLY A 396 44.41 -24.48 -29.03
CA GLY A 396 45.71 -23.81 -28.89
C GLY A 396 46.93 -24.72 -29.04
N GLU A 397 46.83 -26.02 -28.76
CA GLU A 397 47.93 -26.99 -28.97
C GLU A 397 48.04 -27.49 -30.42
N GLN A 398 47.01 -27.29 -31.26
CA GLN A 398 47.06 -27.66 -32.68
C GLN A 398 47.60 -26.56 -33.59
N ASP A 399 47.63 -25.29 -33.15
CA ASP A 399 48.19 -24.17 -33.92
C ASP A 399 49.61 -23.82 -33.43
N GLY A 400 50.55 -24.71 -33.72
CA GLY A 400 51.98 -24.44 -33.57
C GLY A 400 52.44 -23.37 -34.57
N GLY A 401 52.35 -22.08 -34.21
CA GLY A 401 52.73 -21.02 -35.14
C GLY A 401 52.89 -19.60 -34.57
N LYS A 402 54.10 -19.29 -34.08
CA LYS A 402 54.75 -17.95 -33.96
C LYS A 402 53.94 -16.81 -33.30
N GLY A 403 54.38 -16.44 -32.10
CA GLY A 403 53.78 -15.39 -31.28
C GLY A 403 53.94 -13.95 -31.74
N ASN A 404 53.35 -13.06 -30.95
CA ASN A 404 53.76 -11.67 -30.83
C ASN A 404 53.46 -11.17 -29.40
N LEU A 405 54.48 -10.71 -28.69
CA LEU A 405 54.34 -10.01 -27.41
C LEU A 405 53.71 -8.63 -27.68
N VAL A 406 52.45 -8.44 -27.28
CA VAL A 406 51.85 -7.12 -27.14
C VAL A 406 51.89 -6.75 -25.66
N THR A 407 52.76 -5.80 -25.32
CA THR A 407 52.79 -5.12 -24.02
C THR A 407 51.60 -4.17 -23.95
N GLY A 408 50.53 -4.58 -23.26
CA GLY A 408 49.43 -3.70 -22.85
C GLY A 408 49.73 -3.09 -21.47
N GLU A 409 49.65 -1.76 -21.37
CA GLU A 409 49.78 -0.99 -20.14
C GLU A 409 48.72 -1.38 -19.09
N PRO A 410 49.02 -1.26 -17.79
CA PRO A 410 48.07 -1.59 -16.74
C PRO A 410 46.94 -0.55 -16.69
N ALA A 411 45.70 -1.04 -16.82
CA ALA A 411 44.51 -0.29 -16.46
C ALA A 411 44.60 0.16 -14.98
N GLY A 412 44.19 1.40 -14.72
CA GLY A 412 44.27 2.06 -13.41
C GLY A 412 43.43 1.38 -12.30
N PRO A 413 43.61 1.82 -11.05
CA PRO A 413 43.05 1.13 -9.90
C PRO A 413 41.56 1.42 -9.73
N GLY A 414 40.75 0.37 -9.55
CA GLY A 414 39.51 0.48 -8.77
C GLY A 414 38.23 -0.12 -9.33
N ASP A 415 38.28 -1.17 -10.15
CA ASP A 415 37.16 -2.11 -10.17
C ASP A 415 37.26 -2.93 -8.88
N LEU A 416 36.27 -2.72 -8.01
CA LEU A 416 36.00 -3.57 -6.85
C LEU A 416 35.69 -4.96 -7.37
N GLU A 417 36.73 -5.77 -7.56
CA GLU A 417 36.58 -7.22 -7.65
C GLU A 417 35.83 -7.67 -6.39
N SER A 418 34.62 -8.15 -6.66
CA SER A 418 33.67 -8.71 -5.73
C SER A 418 34.31 -9.81 -4.91
N GLY A 419 34.70 -9.50 -3.68
CA GLY A 419 34.86 -10.47 -2.60
C GLY A 419 33.51 -11.05 -2.13
N ASP A 420 32.55 -11.19 -3.03
CA ASP A 420 31.28 -11.84 -2.77
C ASP A 420 31.50 -13.33 -2.99
N GLY A 421 31.90 -14.04 -1.93
CA GLY A 421 31.73 -15.49 -1.89
C GLY A 421 30.29 -15.83 -2.31
N GLU A 422 30.15 -16.92 -3.06
CA GLU A 422 28.95 -17.28 -3.82
C GLU A 422 27.68 -17.21 -2.94
N LEU A 423 26.94 -16.10 -3.04
CA LEU A 423 25.83 -15.78 -2.13
C LEU A 423 24.75 -16.85 -2.16
N GLY A 424 24.16 -17.12 -1.00
CA GLY A 424 23.04 -18.03 -0.88
C GLY A 424 21.74 -17.46 -1.42
N ILE A 425 21.44 -16.21 -1.09
CA ILE A 425 20.30 -15.43 -1.61
C ILE A 425 20.80 -14.05 -2.08
N SER A 426 20.00 -13.34 -2.87
CA SER A 426 20.36 -11.97 -3.26
C SER A 426 20.37 -11.02 -2.06
N LEU A 427 21.10 -9.90 -2.20
CA LEU A 427 21.15 -8.85 -1.18
C LEU A 427 19.77 -8.18 -0.99
N GLU A 428 19.00 -8.04 -2.07
CA GLU A 428 17.62 -7.56 -2.08
C GLU A 428 16.72 -8.49 -1.26
N ALA A 429 16.84 -9.80 -1.48
CA ALA A 429 16.08 -10.82 -0.79
C ALA A 429 16.43 -10.84 0.70
N ALA A 430 17.71 -10.72 1.07
CA ALA A 430 18.15 -10.59 2.46
C ALA A 430 17.58 -9.33 3.13
N TRP A 431 17.54 -8.20 2.42
CA TRP A 431 16.93 -6.97 2.91
C TRP A 431 15.42 -7.10 3.11
N TYR A 432 14.71 -7.76 2.17
CA TYR A 432 13.30 -8.08 2.31
C TYR A 432 13.05 -8.98 3.52
N ALA A 433 13.86 -10.03 3.73
CA ALA A 433 13.71 -10.92 4.87
C ALA A 433 13.85 -10.18 6.22
N LEU A 434 14.86 -9.32 6.39
CA LEU A 434 15.03 -8.51 7.60
C LEU A 434 13.85 -7.54 7.82
N THR A 435 13.41 -6.88 6.75
CA THR A 435 12.28 -5.93 6.80
C THR A 435 10.97 -6.63 7.15
N ILE A 436 10.69 -7.76 6.51
CA ILE A 436 9.44 -8.49 6.67
C ILE A 436 9.46 -9.30 7.97
N LEU A 437 10.39 -10.25 8.12
CA LEU A 437 10.45 -11.17 9.26
C LEU A 437 10.85 -10.46 10.56
N GLY A 438 11.75 -9.48 10.48
CA GLY A 438 12.30 -8.79 11.65
C GLY A 438 11.49 -7.57 12.08
N ALA A 439 11.20 -6.66 11.15
CA ALA A 439 10.48 -5.41 11.45
C ALA A 439 8.94 -5.52 11.33
N ASP A 440 8.42 -6.69 10.96
CA ASP A 440 7.00 -6.98 10.75
C ASP A 440 6.30 -5.96 9.82
N VAL A 441 7.00 -5.63 8.74
CA VAL A 441 6.51 -4.74 7.68
C VAL A 441 5.98 -5.60 6.53
N VAL A 442 4.76 -5.32 6.09
CA VAL A 442 4.25 -5.85 4.81
C VAL A 442 4.89 -5.02 3.69
N VAL A 443 5.43 -5.63 2.66
CA VAL A 443 6.21 -4.90 1.65
C VAL A 443 5.51 -4.87 0.30
N LEU A 444 5.52 -3.70 -0.34
CA LEU A 444 5.20 -3.59 -1.76
C LEU A 444 6.44 -3.92 -2.61
N ASN A 445 6.33 -5.00 -3.39
CA ASN A 445 7.34 -5.42 -4.37
C ASN A 445 6.91 -4.97 -5.76
N GLY A 446 7.68 -4.07 -6.37
CA GLY A 446 7.39 -3.51 -7.69
C GLY A 446 8.28 -4.08 -8.80
N THR A 447 8.84 -5.28 -8.65
CA THR A 447 9.73 -5.85 -9.67
C THR A 447 9.03 -6.06 -11.02
N THR A 448 9.83 -6.04 -12.09
CA THR A 448 9.38 -6.40 -13.45
C THR A 448 10.12 -7.62 -14.00
N SER A 449 11.06 -8.17 -13.21
CA SER A 449 11.80 -9.39 -13.53
C SER A 449 11.03 -10.57 -12.97
N GLN A 450 10.72 -11.53 -13.83
CA GLN A 450 10.10 -12.79 -13.43
C GLN A 450 10.99 -13.55 -12.44
N GLN A 451 12.32 -13.49 -12.63
CA GLN A 451 13.26 -14.14 -11.72
C GLN A 451 13.14 -13.55 -10.30
N HIS A 452 13.18 -12.21 -10.17
CA HIS A 452 13.00 -11.57 -8.87
C HIS A 452 11.62 -11.81 -8.27
N MET A 453 10.55 -11.95 -9.08
CA MET A 453 9.23 -12.31 -8.53
C MET A 453 9.29 -13.63 -7.77
N ARG A 454 9.99 -14.63 -8.31
CA ARG A 454 10.20 -15.94 -7.66
C ARG A 454 11.12 -15.83 -6.46
N ASP A 455 12.32 -15.28 -6.66
CA ASP A 455 13.37 -15.27 -5.65
C ASP A 455 12.98 -14.48 -4.40
N ASP A 456 12.31 -13.34 -4.59
CA ASP A 456 11.87 -12.49 -3.47
C ASP A 456 10.78 -13.18 -2.63
N LEU A 457 9.93 -14.02 -3.26
CA LEU A 457 8.92 -14.82 -2.56
C LEU A 457 9.53 -16.03 -1.85
N ASP A 458 10.35 -16.82 -2.56
CA ASP A 458 11.02 -18.02 -2.02
C ASP A 458 11.88 -17.67 -0.80
N CYS A 459 12.62 -16.57 -0.88
CA CYS A 459 13.51 -16.12 0.18
C CYS A 459 12.82 -16.04 1.54
N LEU A 460 11.57 -15.57 1.60
CA LEU A 460 10.88 -15.39 2.89
C LEU A 460 10.70 -16.71 3.63
N GLU A 461 10.25 -17.74 2.93
CA GLU A 461 10.05 -19.06 3.53
C GLU A 461 11.40 -19.72 3.85
N ARG A 462 12.36 -19.60 2.94
CA ARG A 462 13.70 -20.16 3.09
C ARG A 462 14.44 -19.58 4.30
N VAL A 463 14.43 -18.25 4.46
CA VAL A 463 15.03 -17.58 5.62
C VAL A 463 14.26 -17.88 6.90
N ASP A 464 12.92 -17.93 6.87
CA ASP A 464 12.12 -18.26 8.05
C ASP A 464 12.37 -19.68 8.57
N ARG A 465 12.57 -20.64 7.67
CA ARG A 465 12.95 -22.01 8.03
C ARG A 465 14.39 -22.07 8.55
N TRP A 466 15.33 -21.47 7.81
CA TRP A 466 16.75 -21.53 8.14
C TRP A 466 17.07 -20.87 9.49
N ARG A 467 16.48 -19.71 9.81
CA ARG A 467 16.73 -18.99 11.07
C ARG A 467 16.26 -19.74 12.32
N LYS A 468 15.50 -20.83 12.17
CA LYS A 468 15.08 -21.73 13.27
C LYS A 468 16.11 -22.82 13.57
N THR A 469 17.11 -23.02 12.71
CA THR A 469 18.25 -23.91 12.99
C THR A 469 19.21 -23.26 14.00
N PRO A 470 20.03 -24.04 14.75
CA PRO A 470 20.99 -23.45 15.70
C PRO A 470 21.97 -22.46 15.07
N GLN A 471 22.53 -22.81 13.90
CA GLN A 471 23.45 -21.95 13.16
C GLN A 471 22.74 -20.72 12.58
N GLY A 472 21.58 -20.93 11.93
CA GLY A 472 20.80 -19.85 11.34
C GLY A 472 20.27 -18.87 12.38
N LYS A 473 19.84 -19.35 13.55
CA LYS A 473 19.40 -18.49 14.66
C LYS A 473 20.52 -17.55 15.11
N LYS A 474 21.72 -18.08 15.36
CA LYS A 474 22.88 -17.28 15.79
C LYS A 474 23.23 -16.20 14.77
N MET A 475 23.22 -16.56 13.48
CA MET A 475 23.49 -15.63 12.39
C MET A 475 22.40 -14.55 12.27
N TRP A 476 21.14 -14.99 12.26
CA TRP A 476 19.96 -14.13 12.19
C TRP A 476 19.94 -13.11 13.33
N ASP A 477 20.08 -13.55 14.59
CA ASP A 477 20.01 -12.67 15.76
C ASP A 477 21.06 -11.55 15.67
N ARG A 478 22.30 -11.90 15.28
CA ARG A 478 23.38 -10.91 15.07
C ARG A 478 23.03 -9.90 13.98
N CYS A 479 22.68 -10.39 12.78
CA CYS A 479 22.34 -9.52 11.66
C CYS A 479 21.10 -8.66 11.96
N PHE A 480 20.14 -9.21 12.69
CA PHE A 480 18.92 -8.53 13.07
C PHE A 480 19.18 -7.44 14.13
N GLU A 481 20.08 -7.63 15.09
CA GLU A 481 20.46 -6.55 16.01
C GLU A 481 21.11 -5.36 15.28
N GLU A 482 21.98 -5.61 14.30
CA GLU A 482 22.55 -4.54 13.46
C GLU A 482 21.46 -3.84 12.62
N PHE A 483 20.55 -4.62 12.03
CA PHE A 483 19.39 -4.08 11.32
C PHE A 483 18.51 -3.21 12.24
N LYS A 484 18.23 -3.65 13.47
CA LYS A 484 17.44 -2.89 14.44
C LYS A 484 18.07 -1.55 14.76
N ALA A 485 19.39 -1.53 14.99
CA ALA A 485 20.13 -0.30 15.21
C ALA A 485 20.01 0.65 14.01
N LEU A 486 20.08 0.12 12.78
CA LEU A 486 19.90 0.89 11.55
C LEU A 486 18.49 1.49 11.43
N VAL A 487 17.44 0.70 11.69
CA VAL A 487 16.04 1.11 11.51
C VAL A 487 15.41 1.75 12.75
N GLY A 488 16.21 2.06 13.77
CA GLY A 488 15.80 2.78 14.97
C GLY A 488 14.99 1.95 15.97
N MET A 489 15.03 0.63 15.88
CA MET A 489 14.39 -0.28 16.83
C MET A 489 15.25 -0.43 18.10
N PRO A 490 14.64 -0.58 19.29
CA PRO A 490 15.36 -0.77 20.54
C PRO A 490 16.10 -2.12 20.53
N PRO A 491 17.27 -2.25 21.17
CA PRO A 491 18.00 -3.52 21.27
C PRO A 491 17.18 -4.60 21.98
N SER A 492 17.49 -5.88 21.71
CA SER A 492 16.72 -7.02 22.25
C SER A 492 16.99 -7.27 23.73
#